data_AF-A0A2G1WLH4-F1
#
_entry.id   AF-A0A2G1WLH4-F1
#
_cell.length_a   1.000
_cell.length_b   1.000
_cell.length_c   1.000
_cell.angle_alpha   90.00
_cell.angle_beta   90.00
_cell.angle_gamma   90.00
#
_symmetry.space_group_name_H-M   'P 1'
#
loop_
_entity.id
_entity.type
_entity.pdbx_description
1 polymer ?
#
loop_
_entity_poly.entity_id
_entity_poly.type
_entity_poly.pdbx_seq_one_letter_code
_entity_poly.pdbx_strand_id
1 'polypeptide(L)'
;MSKRPTGREAAASSRSTAGVTRRRLLAGGAVAAVAGLSGCLGGRDGPVPKPEVTSDRIDDWRQIDESESTVFERSYGPITVRARESTRIYEYVDVAEALAETVDASGSPVVFFATRIDLRPAVDQLPAGVGRDRLMTEVEAAATDAFRARLRNSGIENVEVVDEGITTVRSGHTATAWKLTGEYAVDGSVPLPDGSTTAVSETVEIESRLGVWHDGTDVIVAGGAYPTEPLIEVVDDALPDPIDAETSVTELGDAESADALATDPAAFDEDVSQLLISVT
;
A
#
# COMPACT_ATOMS: atom_id res chain seq x y z
N MET A 1 -10.25 -54.50 27.96
CA MET A 1 -9.35 -53.85 26.99
C MET A 1 -9.79 -54.22 25.58
N SER A 2 -10.40 -53.27 24.88
CA SER A 2 -10.82 -53.40 23.48
C SER A 2 -9.74 -52.82 22.57
N LYS A 3 -9.31 -53.57 21.55
CA LYS A 3 -9.57 -53.27 20.13
C LYS A 3 -8.70 -54.13 19.22
N ARG A 4 -9.37 -54.68 18.20
CA ARG A 4 -8.91 -55.34 16.96
C ARG A 4 -9.78 -54.72 15.84
N PRO A 5 -9.43 -54.84 14.56
CA PRO A 5 -8.17 -54.44 13.93
C PRO A 5 -8.39 -53.66 12.61
N THR A 6 -7.27 -53.26 12.01
CA THR A 6 -6.96 -53.08 10.57
C THR A 6 -7.88 -53.86 9.61
N GLY A 7 -8.20 -53.44 8.38
CA GLY A 7 -7.43 -52.69 7.39
C GLY A 7 -7.57 -53.43 6.05
N ARG A 8 -8.14 -52.73 5.06
CA ARG A 8 -7.98 -52.84 3.58
C ARG A 8 -7.77 -54.22 2.93
N GLU A 9 -8.69 -54.59 2.03
CA GLU A 9 -8.33 -55.37 0.83
C GLU A 9 -9.13 -54.91 -0.39
N ALA A 10 -8.46 -54.94 -1.54
CA ALA A 10 -8.88 -54.40 -2.82
C ALA A 10 -9.61 -55.44 -3.66
N ALA A 11 -10.47 -54.99 -4.58
CA ALA A 11 -10.69 -55.68 -5.84
C ALA A 11 -11.18 -54.68 -6.90
N ALA A 12 -10.40 -54.55 -7.98
CA ALA A 12 -10.76 -53.85 -9.20
C ALA A 12 -10.76 -54.82 -10.38
N SER A 13 -11.87 -54.87 -11.13
CA SER A 13 -12.05 -55.26 -12.54
C SER A 13 -13.50 -55.75 -12.70
N SER A 14 -14.30 -55.42 -13.70
CA SER A 14 -14.09 -54.75 -14.99
C SER A 14 -15.45 -54.44 -15.65
N ARG A 15 -15.55 -53.26 -16.29
CA ARG A 15 -16.34 -52.86 -17.49
C ARG A 15 -17.65 -53.60 -17.87
N SER A 16 -18.74 -52.84 -18.06
CA SER A 16 -19.25 -52.43 -19.40
C SER A 16 -20.66 -51.81 -19.33
N THR A 17 -20.77 -50.59 -19.88
CA THR A 17 -21.84 -49.96 -20.67
C THR A 17 -23.26 -50.57 -20.72
N ALA A 18 -24.29 -49.76 -20.38
CA ALA A 18 -25.47 -49.45 -21.21
C ALA A 18 -26.63 -48.86 -20.36
N GLY A 19 -27.34 -47.87 -20.91
CA GLY A 19 -28.72 -47.59 -20.51
C GLY A 19 -29.06 -46.13 -20.21
N VAL A 20 -29.26 -45.32 -21.26
CA VAL A 20 -30.03 -44.07 -21.18
C VAL A 20 -31.47 -44.39 -20.78
N THR A 21 -32.02 -43.74 -19.74
CA THR A 21 -33.47 -43.44 -19.69
C THR A 21 -33.73 -42.19 -18.84
N ARG A 22 -34.18 -41.12 -19.51
CA ARG A 22 -34.80 -39.92 -18.93
C ARG A 22 -36.19 -40.26 -18.37
N ARG A 23 -36.49 -39.84 -17.14
CA ARG A 23 -37.82 -39.43 -16.64
C ARG A 23 -37.59 -38.35 -15.57
N ARG A 24 -37.71 -37.05 -15.88
CA ARG A 24 -38.93 -36.22 -15.76
C ARG A 24 -39.74 -36.48 -14.49
N LEU A 25 -39.61 -35.59 -13.52
CA LEU A 25 -40.74 -35.10 -12.71
C LEU A 25 -40.64 -33.58 -12.61
N LEU A 26 -41.68 -32.92 -13.12
CA LEU A 26 -41.99 -31.50 -12.96
C LEU A 26 -42.81 -31.34 -11.69
N ALA A 27 -42.41 -30.39 -10.84
CA ALA A 27 -43.27 -29.66 -9.90
C ALA A 27 -42.43 -28.44 -9.48
N GLY A 28 -42.78 -27.19 -9.79
CA GLY A 28 -44.10 -26.59 -9.66
C GLY A 28 -44.07 -25.72 -8.41
N GLY A 29 -43.51 -24.51 -8.54
CA GLY A 29 -43.41 -23.55 -7.45
C GLY A 29 -43.04 -22.18 -8.00
N ALA A 30 -44.06 -21.40 -8.35
CA ALA A 30 -43.91 -20.00 -8.74
C ALA A 30 -43.43 -19.22 -7.52
N VAL A 31 -42.16 -18.81 -7.51
CA VAL A 31 -41.70 -17.77 -6.59
C VAL A 31 -42.00 -16.44 -7.27
N ALA A 32 -42.89 -15.68 -6.64
CA ALA A 32 -43.20 -14.32 -7.03
C ALA A 32 -41.89 -13.54 -7.15
N ALA A 33 -41.64 -12.97 -8.33
CA ALA A 33 -40.58 -12.03 -8.55
C ALA A 33 -40.85 -10.81 -7.64
N VAL A 34 -40.11 -10.71 -6.55
CA VAL A 34 -39.90 -9.41 -5.90
C VAL A 34 -39.00 -8.66 -6.86
N ALA A 35 -39.62 -7.90 -7.76
CA ALA A 35 -38.94 -6.82 -8.46
C ALA A 35 -38.54 -5.80 -7.40
N GLY A 36 -37.37 -6.00 -6.80
CA GLY A 36 -36.72 -4.99 -6.00
C GLY A 36 -36.50 -3.77 -6.88
N LEU A 37 -36.88 -2.61 -6.38
CA LEU A 37 -36.61 -1.31 -6.97
C LEU A 37 -35.10 -1.02 -6.89
N SER A 38 -34.28 -1.79 -7.61
CA SER A 38 -32.87 -1.50 -7.85
C SER A 38 -32.76 -0.48 -9.00
N GLY A 39 -33.40 0.67 -8.80
CA GLY A 39 -33.37 1.78 -9.73
C GLY A 39 -32.70 2.97 -9.05
N CYS A 40 -31.61 3.44 -9.65
CA CYS A 40 -30.92 4.72 -9.45
C CYS A 40 -29.67 4.77 -8.55
N LEU A 41 -29.35 3.75 -7.76
CA LEU A 41 -27.99 3.62 -7.20
C LEU A 41 -27.24 2.64 -8.10
N GLY A 42 -26.43 3.16 -9.03
CA GLY A 42 -25.65 2.35 -9.97
C GLY A 42 -24.79 1.36 -9.20
N GLY A 43 -25.25 0.12 -9.09
CA GLY A 43 -24.51 -0.94 -8.43
C GLY A 43 -23.28 -1.26 -9.26
N ARG A 44 -22.13 -0.75 -8.83
CA ARG A 44 -20.83 -1.23 -9.32
C ARG A 44 -20.60 -2.61 -8.74
N ASP A 45 -21.07 -3.63 -9.43
CA ASP A 45 -20.70 -5.02 -9.15
C ASP A 45 -19.38 -5.33 -9.88
N GLY A 46 -18.37 -5.83 -9.15
CA GLY A 46 -17.04 -6.11 -9.70
C GLY A 46 -15.88 -5.86 -8.73
N PRO A 47 -14.62 -6.13 -9.13
CA PRO A 47 -13.42 -5.71 -8.39
C PRO A 47 -13.36 -4.18 -8.29
N VAL A 48 -12.57 -3.65 -7.34
CA VAL A 48 -12.32 -2.21 -7.27
C VAL A 48 -11.32 -1.86 -8.37
N PRO A 49 -11.52 -0.79 -9.15
CA PRO A 49 -10.49 -0.35 -10.09
C PRO A 49 -9.18 -0.10 -9.34
N LYS A 50 -8.06 -0.52 -9.91
CA LYS A 50 -6.74 -0.27 -9.32
C LYS A 50 -6.39 1.21 -9.44
N PRO A 51 -5.66 1.80 -8.48
CA PRO A 51 -5.12 3.14 -8.65
C PRO A 51 -4.05 3.13 -9.75
N GLU A 52 -4.01 4.18 -10.56
CA GLU A 52 -3.01 4.35 -11.61
C GLU A 52 -2.14 5.58 -11.31
N VAL A 53 -0.82 5.40 -11.30
CA VAL A 53 0.14 6.49 -11.15
C VAL A 53 0.58 6.88 -12.55
N THR A 54 0.15 8.05 -13.02
CA THR A 54 0.33 8.46 -14.42
C THR A 54 1.65 9.17 -14.72
N SER A 55 2.45 9.44 -13.68
CA SER A 55 3.76 10.05 -13.83
C SER A 55 4.81 9.01 -14.21
N ASP A 56 5.58 9.27 -15.26
CA ASP A 56 6.67 8.39 -15.72
C ASP A 56 7.75 8.19 -14.64
N ARG A 57 7.88 9.09 -13.66
CA ARG A 57 8.76 8.93 -12.48
C ARG A 57 8.52 7.64 -11.70
N ILE A 58 7.33 7.04 -11.82
CA ILE A 58 7.05 5.75 -11.15
C ILE A 58 7.86 4.60 -11.75
N ASP A 59 8.44 4.77 -12.95
CA ASP A 59 9.27 3.76 -13.60
C ASP A 59 10.58 3.49 -12.85
N ASP A 60 11.05 4.46 -12.05
CA ASP A 60 12.21 4.33 -11.15
C ASP A 60 11.86 3.62 -9.84
N TRP A 61 10.57 3.32 -9.61
CA TRP A 61 10.08 2.71 -8.38
C TRP A 61 9.63 1.26 -8.61
N ARG A 62 9.97 0.38 -7.67
CA ARG A 62 9.55 -1.03 -7.72
C ARG A 62 8.23 -1.23 -6.97
N GLN A 63 7.22 -1.76 -7.65
CA GLN A 63 5.99 -2.20 -6.97
C GLN A 63 6.26 -3.45 -6.14
N ILE A 64 6.07 -3.37 -4.82
CA ILE A 64 6.33 -4.46 -3.87
C ILE A 64 5.08 -5.15 -3.37
N ASP A 65 3.94 -4.47 -3.38
CA ASP A 65 2.67 -5.03 -2.93
C ASP A 65 1.50 -4.50 -3.76
N GLU A 66 0.48 -5.35 -3.90
CA GLU A 66 -0.84 -4.98 -4.39
C GLU A 66 -1.90 -5.74 -3.58
N SER A 67 -2.85 -5.01 -3.04
CA SER A 67 -3.89 -5.58 -2.18
C SER A 67 -5.27 -4.99 -2.47
N GLU A 68 -6.30 -5.80 -2.23
CA GLU A 68 -7.70 -5.37 -2.24
C GLU A 68 -8.34 -5.74 -0.91
N SER A 69 -9.09 -4.81 -0.31
CA SER A 69 -9.73 -5.02 0.99
C SER A 69 -11.08 -4.33 1.10
N THR A 70 -11.79 -4.57 2.20
CA THR A 70 -12.96 -3.78 2.60
C THR A 70 -12.57 -2.96 3.81
N VAL A 71 -12.48 -1.63 3.62
CA VAL A 71 -12.10 -0.66 4.65
C VAL A 71 -13.14 -0.65 5.77
N PHE A 72 -14.42 -0.59 5.40
CA PHE A 72 -15.52 -0.72 6.33
C PHE A 72 -16.79 -1.23 5.64
N GLU A 73 -17.69 -1.79 6.46
CA GLU A 73 -19.07 -2.06 6.10
C GLU A 73 -19.97 -1.50 7.21
N ARG A 74 -20.94 -0.66 6.86
CA ARG A 74 -21.84 -0.02 7.83
C ARG A 74 -23.26 0.06 7.32
N SER A 75 -24.20 -0.35 8.16
CA SER A 75 -25.63 -0.33 7.84
C SER A 75 -26.34 0.89 8.42
N TYR A 76 -27.07 1.59 7.57
CA TYR A 76 -27.94 2.71 7.88
C TYR A 76 -29.37 2.36 7.48
N GLY A 77 -30.13 1.83 8.44
CA GLY A 77 -31.47 1.30 8.18
C GLY A 77 -31.42 0.15 7.17
N PRO A 78 -32.13 0.24 6.02
CA PRO A 78 -32.12 -0.83 5.01
C PRO A 78 -30.91 -0.80 4.07
N ILE A 79 -30.04 0.22 4.14
CA ILE A 79 -28.89 0.38 3.24
C ILE A 79 -27.61 -0.02 3.96
N THR A 80 -26.83 -0.91 3.36
CA THR A 80 -25.47 -1.22 3.78
C THR A 80 -24.48 -0.53 2.85
N VAL A 81 -23.61 0.30 3.42
CA VAL A 81 -22.52 0.98 2.72
C VAL A 81 -21.23 0.20 2.96
N ARG A 82 -20.52 -0.16 1.89
CA ARG A 82 -19.22 -0.82 1.90
C ARG A 82 -18.21 0.10 1.25
N ALA A 83 -17.08 0.34 1.90
CA ALA A 83 -15.92 0.95 1.26
C ALA A 83 -14.94 -0.17 0.90
N ARG A 84 -14.73 -0.40 -0.38
CA ARG A 84 -13.76 -1.37 -0.88
C ARG A 84 -12.56 -0.63 -1.44
N GLU A 85 -11.37 -1.12 -1.15
CA GLU A 85 -10.13 -0.49 -1.60
C GLU A 85 -9.31 -1.41 -2.49
N SER A 86 -8.52 -0.79 -3.37
CA SER A 86 -7.37 -1.39 -4.03
C SER A 86 -6.16 -0.50 -3.79
N THR A 87 -5.08 -1.09 -3.27
CA THR A 87 -3.84 -0.40 -2.93
C THR A 87 -2.67 -0.96 -3.73
N ARG A 88 -1.75 -0.09 -4.13
CA ARG A 88 -0.42 -0.43 -4.65
C ARG A 88 0.64 0.26 -3.80
N ILE A 89 1.70 -0.47 -3.49
CA ILE A 89 2.84 0.01 -2.70
C ILE A 89 4.12 -0.13 -3.53
N TYR A 90 4.93 0.91 -3.48
CA TYR A 90 6.16 1.06 -4.22
C TYR A 90 7.29 1.45 -3.27
N GLU A 91 8.49 0.99 -3.58
CA GLU A 91 9.74 1.40 -2.91
C GLU A 91 10.72 1.94 -3.95
N TYR A 92 11.62 2.82 -3.50
CA TYR A 92 12.73 3.27 -4.32
C TYR A 92 13.82 2.19 -4.31
N VAL A 93 13.98 1.50 -5.44
CA VAL A 93 14.72 0.23 -5.50
C VAL A 93 16.20 0.40 -5.16
N ASP A 94 16.83 1.44 -5.70
CA ASP A 94 18.27 1.67 -5.52
C ASP A 94 18.62 1.91 -4.04
N VAL A 95 17.77 2.63 -3.31
CA VAL A 95 17.94 2.86 -1.87
C VAL A 95 17.74 1.57 -1.08
N ALA A 96 16.72 0.78 -1.43
CA ALA A 96 16.43 -0.48 -0.74
C ALA A 96 17.58 -1.50 -0.91
N GLU A 97 18.12 -1.60 -2.11
CA GLU A 97 19.22 -2.52 -2.43
C GLU A 97 20.53 -2.04 -1.80
N ALA A 98 20.84 -0.73 -1.90
CA ALA A 98 22.02 -0.17 -1.25
C ALA A 98 22.01 -0.37 0.27
N LEU A 99 20.87 -0.16 0.96
CA LEU A 99 20.76 -0.42 2.40
C LEU A 99 20.93 -1.91 2.73
N ALA A 100 20.33 -2.80 1.94
CA ALA A 100 20.46 -4.24 2.17
C ALA A 100 21.91 -4.72 1.99
N GLU A 101 22.63 -4.18 1.01
CA GLU A 101 24.01 -4.59 0.70
C GLU A 101 25.04 -4.01 1.68
N THR A 102 24.80 -2.80 2.19
CA THR A 102 25.79 -2.04 2.98
C THR A 102 25.65 -2.26 4.47
N VAL A 103 24.41 -2.23 4.98
CA VAL A 103 24.11 -2.30 6.41
C VAL A 103 23.32 -3.55 6.79
N ASP A 104 23.01 -4.46 5.86
CA ASP A 104 22.12 -5.62 6.08
C ASP A 104 20.72 -5.21 6.56
N ALA A 105 20.30 -3.99 6.26
CA ALA A 105 18.98 -3.49 6.67
C ALA A 105 17.88 -4.13 5.82
N SER A 106 16.72 -4.32 6.45
CA SER A 106 15.53 -4.85 5.77
C SER A 106 14.57 -3.71 5.41
N GLY A 107 14.37 -3.49 4.11
CA GLY A 107 13.43 -2.50 3.57
C GLY A 107 14.07 -1.14 3.29
N SER A 108 13.23 -0.19 2.87
CA SER A 108 13.65 1.17 2.54
C SER A 108 12.75 2.20 3.25
N PRO A 109 13.32 3.30 3.77
CA PRO A 109 12.53 4.42 4.28
C PRO A 109 11.88 5.23 3.15
N VAL A 110 12.25 4.98 1.90
CA VAL A 110 11.73 5.69 0.71
C VAL A 110 10.61 4.87 0.06
N VAL A 111 9.37 5.22 0.37
CA VAL A 111 8.17 4.47 -0.06
C VAL A 111 7.11 5.39 -0.64
N PHE A 112 6.32 4.86 -1.56
CA PHE A 112 5.15 5.52 -2.13
C PHE A 112 3.98 4.54 -2.19
N PHE A 113 2.75 5.01 -2.02
CA PHE A 113 1.56 4.20 -2.21
C PHE A 113 0.43 5.00 -2.83
N ALA A 114 -0.45 4.26 -3.48
CA ALA A 114 -1.71 4.77 -4.00
C ALA A 114 -2.82 3.79 -3.65
N THR A 115 -3.97 4.33 -3.24
CA THR A 115 -5.17 3.58 -2.88
C THR A 115 -6.38 4.22 -3.54
N ARG A 116 -7.20 3.40 -4.21
CA ARG A 116 -8.53 3.80 -4.70
C ARG A 116 -9.60 3.12 -3.88
N ILE A 117 -10.58 3.88 -3.40
CA ILE A 117 -11.67 3.44 -2.53
C ILE A 117 -13.01 3.68 -3.24
N ASP A 118 -13.71 2.59 -3.51
CA ASP A 118 -15.04 2.57 -4.14
C ASP A 118 -16.12 2.32 -3.06
N LEU A 119 -17.07 3.26 -2.96
CA LEU A 119 -18.18 3.20 -2.03
C LEU A 119 -19.41 2.57 -2.66
N ARG A 120 -19.96 1.54 -2.01
CA ARG A 120 -21.07 0.75 -2.52
C ARG A 120 -22.21 0.64 -1.51
N PRO A 121 -23.44 1.10 -1.84
CA PRO A 121 -23.78 1.85 -3.06
C PRO A 121 -23.07 3.21 -3.09
N ALA A 122 -23.02 3.84 -4.27
CA ALA A 122 -22.37 5.14 -4.49
C ALA A 122 -23.10 6.30 -3.79
N VAL A 123 -23.08 6.28 -2.45
CA VAL A 123 -23.63 7.31 -1.56
C VAL A 123 -22.83 8.62 -1.68
N ASP A 124 -21.59 8.48 -2.12
CA ASP A 124 -20.72 9.50 -2.67
C ASP A 124 -21.13 9.89 -4.12
N GLN A 125 -22.34 9.67 -4.60
CA GLN A 125 -22.78 10.27 -5.87
C GLN A 125 -24.20 10.81 -5.75
N LEU A 126 -24.67 10.99 -4.51
CA LEU A 126 -26.00 11.53 -4.26
C LEU A 126 -26.14 12.95 -4.86
N PRO A 127 -27.31 13.27 -5.45
CA PRO A 127 -27.58 14.57 -6.04
C PRO A 127 -27.26 15.71 -5.07
N ALA A 128 -26.75 16.82 -5.61
CA ALA A 128 -26.32 18.00 -4.85
C ALA A 128 -25.22 17.73 -3.80
N GLY A 129 -24.48 16.62 -3.91
CA GLY A 129 -23.35 16.31 -3.03
C GLY A 129 -23.76 16.00 -1.58
N VAL A 130 -25.03 15.66 -1.35
CA VAL A 130 -25.54 15.47 0.01
C VAL A 130 -24.75 14.38 0.73
N GLY A 131 -24.13 14.76 1.86
CA GLY A 131 -23.34 13.86 2.68
C GLY A 131 -21.91 13.61 2.19
N ARG A 132 -21.50 14.22 1.07
CA ARG A 132 -20.12 14.11 0.55
C ARG A 132 -19.11 14.63 1.54
N ASP A 133 -19.29 15.86 2.02
CA ASP A 133 -18.31 16.50 2.89
C ASP A 133 -18.14 15.71 4.19
N ARG A 134 -19.27 15.26 4.76
CA ARG A 134 -19.24 14.40 5.95
C ARG A 134 -18.53 13.07 5.68
N LEU A 135 -18.78 12.44 4.54
CA LEU A 135 -18.09 11.22 4.16
C LEU A 135 -16.59 11.48 3.99
N MET A 136 -16.20 12.55 3.29
CA MET A 136 -14.80 12.91 3.08
C MET A 136 -14.10 13.12 4.40
N THR A 137 -14.66 13.87 5.35
CA THR A 137 -14.06 14.04 6.69
C THR A 137 -13.79 12.71 7.40
N GLU A 138 -14.70 11.74 7.30
CA GLU A 138 -14.51 10.42 7.92
C GLU A 138 -13.44 9.61 7.18
N VAL A 139 -13.37 9.72 5.84
CA VAL A 139 -12.34 9.05 5.04
C VAL A 139 -10.97 9.68 5.26
N GLU A 140 -10.87 11.00 5.37
CA GLU A 140 -9.64 11.75 5.65
C GLU A 140 -9.04 11.34 7.00
N ALA A 141 -9.87 11.26 8.04
CA ALA A 141 -9.44 10.77 9.35
C ALA A 141 -8.96 9.31 9.28
N ALA A 142 -9.73 8.43 8.63
CA ALA A 142 -9.36 7.03 8.48
C ALA A 142 -8.09 6.83 7.64
N ALA A 143 -7.92 7.62 6.57
CA ALA A 143 -6.76 7.59 5.69
C ALA A 143 -5.50 8.04 6.44
N THR A 144 -5.61 9.09 7.26
CA THR A 144 -4.48 9.58 8.08
C THR A 144 -4.05 8.53 9.10
N ASP A 145 -5.00 7.89 9.78
CA ASP A 145 -4.70 6.82 10.74
C ASP A 145 -4.12 5.57 10.05
N ALA A 146 -4.66 5.18 8.90
CA ALA A 146 -4.13 4.07 8.11
C ALA A 146 -2.73 4.37 7.59
N PHE A 147 -2.46 5.61 7.19
CA PHE A 147 -1.13 6.02 6.73
C PHE A 147 -0.11 5.97 7.86
N ARG A 148 -0.44 6.50 9.04
CA ARG A 148 0.41 6.38 10.25
C ARG A 148 0.71 4.92 10.59
N ALA A 149 -0.29 4.04 10.49
CA ALA A 149 -0.09 2.61 10.71
C ALA A 149 0.83 1.98 9.65
N ARG A 150 0.71 2.41 8.38
CA ARG A 150 1.58 1.94 7.29
C ARG A 150 3.03 2.35 7.50
N LEU A 151 3.28 3.62 7.85
CA LEU A 151 4.61 4.14 8.17
C LEU A 151 5.26 3.32 9.31
N ARG A 152 4.51 3.03 10.37
CA ARG A 152 4.99 2.15 11.46
C ARG A 152 5.31 0.74 11.01
N ASN A 153 4.46 0.16 10.15
CA ASN A 153 4.72 -1.18 9.60
C ASN A 153 5.93 -1.21 8.66
N SER A 154 6.34 -0.08 8.09
CA SER A 154 7.59 0.07 7.32
C SER A 154 8.79 0.47 8.18
N GLY A 155 8.68 0.45 9.51
CA GLY A 155 9.78 0.78 10.43
C GLY A 155 9.91 2.26 10.79
N ILE A 156 8.95 3.11 10.39
CA ILE A 156 8.94 4.53 10.70
C ILE A 156 8.10 4.76 11.96
N GLU A 157 8.75 5.06 13.07
CA GLU A 157 8.14 5.28 14.37
C GLU A 157 7.89 6.78 14.64
N ASN A 158 7.32 7.09 15.81
CA ASN A 158 7.06 8.46 16.28
C ASN A 158 6.32 9.37 15.27
N VAL A 159 5.42 8.78 14.48
CA VAL A 159 4.74 9.49 13.40
C VAL A 159 3.75 10.55 13.91
N GLU A 160 3.95 11.80 13.49
CA GLU A 160 3.13 12.96 13.87
C GLU A 160 2.69 13.77 12.65
N VAL A 161 1.50 14.38 12.70
CA VAL A 161 1.08 15.34 11.68
C VAL A 161 1.62 16.71 12.07
N VAL A 162 2.37 17.33 11.17
CA VAL A 162 3.01 18.63 11.41
C VAL A 162 2.37 19.76 10.60
N ASP A 163 1.69 19.43 9.50
CA ASP A 163 0.98 20.41 8.66
C ASP A 163 -0.25 19.78 7.99
N GLU A 164 -1.27 20.60 7.75
CA GLU A 164 -2.48 20.24 7.02
C GLU A 164 -2.86 21.40 6.08
N GLY A 165 -3.23 21.06 4.86
CA GLY A 165 -3.62 22.03 3.84
C GLY A 165 -4.44 21.41 2.72
N ILE A 166 -4.49 22.14 1.60
CA ILE A 166 -5.16 21.69 0.38
C ILE A 166 -4.23 21.85 -0.82
N THR A 167 -4.34 20.95 -1.78
CA THR A 167 -3.62 21.01 -3.05
C THR A 167 -4.52 20.62 -4.21
N THR A 168 -4.15 21.00 -5.43
CA THR A 168 -4.86 20.58 -6.65
C THR A 168 -4.03 19.50 -7.34
N VAL A 169 -4.63 18.33 -7.55
CA VAL A 169 -3.99 17.22 -8.29
C VAL A 169 -4.04 17.47 -9.79
N ARG A 170 -3.21 16.77 -10.58
CA ARG A 170 -3.11 16.98 -12.04
C ARG A 170 -4.43 16.79 -12.78
N SER A 171 -5.29 15.90 -12.28
CA SER A 171 -6.64 15.67 -12.80
C SER A 171 -7.61 16.84 -12.55
N GLY A 172 -7.20 17.86 -11.77
CA GLY A 172 -7.96 19.07 -11.48
C GLY A 172 -8.84 18.99 -10.23
N HIS A 173 -8.81 17.86 -9.51
CA HIS A 173 -9.51 17.70 -8.24
C HIS A 173 -8.75 18.37 -7.08
N THR A 174 -9.46 18.73 -6.02
CA THR A 174 -8.87 19.26 -4.80
C THR A 174 -8.64 18.11 -3.82
N ALA A 175 -7.40 18.00 -3.33
CA ALA A 175 -7.02 17.08 -2.28
C ALA A 175 -6.82 17.84 -0.96
N THR A 176 -7.31 17.27 0.13
CA THR A 176 -6.81 17.59 1.47
C THR A 176 -5.45 16.92 1.61
N ALA A 177 -4.46 17.65 2.10
CA ALA A 177 -3.08 17.22 2.15
C ALA A 177 -2.51 17.37 3.55
N TRP A 178 -1.68 16.41 3.96
CA TRP A 178 -0.98 16.44 5.24
C TRP A 178 0.51 16.26 5.02
N LYS A 179 1.29 16.95 5.83
CA LYS A 179 2.70 16.65 6.06
C LYS A 179 2.84 15.97 7.41
N LEU A 180 3.54 14.84 7.44
CA LEU A 180 3.84 14.12 8.65
C LEU A 180 5.35 13.95 8.78
N THR A 181 5.83 13.87 10.01
CA THR A 181 7.21 13.50 10.34
C THR A 181 7.22 12.19 11.10
N GLY A 182 8.36 11.52 11.12
CA GLY A 182 8.61 10.31 11.90
C GLY A 182 10.10 10.00 11.95
N GLU A 183 10.45 8.85 12.49
CA GLU A 183 11.85 8.44 12.68
C GLU A 183 12.03 7.02 12.15
N TYR A 184 13.07 6.80 11.36
CA TYR A 184 13.44 5.47 10.87
C TYR A 184 14.77 5.04 11.49
N ALA A 185 14.79 3.85 12.07
CA ALA A 185 16.01 3.31 12.64
C ALA A 185 16.81 2.59 11.54
N VAL A 186 18.03 3.07 11.29
CA VAL A 186 19.02 2.39 10.47
C VAL A 186 19.77 1.45 11.40
N ASP A 187 19.23 0.24 11.54
CA ASP A 187 19.80 -0.81 12.39
C ASP A 187 20.39 -1.94 11.54
N GLY A 188 21.64 -2.28 11.80
CA GLY A 188 22.34 -3.28 11.00
C GLY A 188 23.80 -3.46 11.35
N SER A 189 24.56 -3.99 10.39
CA SER A 189 26.00 -4.14 10.53
C SER A 189 26.74 -3.89 9.22
N VAL A 190 27.82 -3.13 9.29
CA VAL A 190 28.68 -2.85 8.14
C VAL A 190 29.96 -3.69 8.25
N PRO A 191 30.28 -4.51 7.24
CA PRO A 191 31.59 -5.16 7.14
C PRO A 191 32.71 -4.13 6.92
N LEU A 192 33.80 -4.26 7.68
CA LEU A 192 34.96 -3.38 7.58
C LEU A 192 36.07 -4.00 6.72
N PRO A 193 36.97 -3.19 6.12
CA PRO A 193 38.05 -3.69 5.26
C PRO A 193 39.04 -4.66 5.96
N ASP A 194 39.12 -4.61 7.29
CA ASP A 194 39.95 -5.51 8.09
C ASP A 194 39.31 -6.89 8.35
N GLY A 195 38.08 -7.10 7.83
CA GLY A 195 37.29 -8.31 7.97
C GLY A 195 36.49 -8.39 9.27
N SER A 196 36.50 -7.35 10.10
CA SER A 196 35.58 -7.20 11.24
C SER A 196 34.23 -6.62 10.78
N THR A 197 33.26 -6.52 11.70
CA THR A 197 31.99 -5.84 11.45
C THR A 197 31.75 -4.79 12.53
N THR A 198 31.16 -3.67 12.16
CA THR A 198 30.65 -2.68 13.12
C THR A 198 29.12 -2.67 13.11
N ALA A 199 28.51 -2.41 14.26
CA ALA A 199 27.06 -2.28 14.34
C ALA A 199 26.67 -0.83 14.00
N VAL A 200 25.59 -0.68 13.24
CA VAL A 200 24.93 0.60 12.96
C VAL A 200 23.61 0.59 13.70
N SER A 201 23.32 1.67 14.44
CA SER A 201 22.07 1.85 15.17
C SER A 201 21.81 3.34 15.29
N GLU A 202 21.60 3.95 14.13
CA GLU A 202 21.35 5.39 13.99
C GLU A 202 19.87 5.63 13.66
N THR A 203 19.40 6.85 13.90
CA THR A 203 18.02 7.23 13.59
C THR A 203 18.03 8.39 12.61
N VAL A 204 17.25 8.26 11.54
CA VAL A 204 17.06 9.32 10.54
C VAL A 204 15.64 9.88 10.62
N GLU A 205 15.52 11.21 10.60
CA GLU A 205 14.22 11.86 10.53
C GLU A 205 13.61 11.67 9.14
N ILE A 206 12.34 11.25 9.12
CA ILE A 206 11.56 10.99 7.93
C ILE A 206 10.49 12.06 7.77
N GLU A 207 10.40 12.62 6.57
CA GLU A 207 9.25 13.40 6.15
C GLU A 207 8.32 12.56 5.27
N SER A 208 7.03 12.86 5.34
CA SER A 208 6.03 12.17 4.53
C SER A 208 4.87 13.07 4.16
N ARG A 209 4.26 12.75 3.02
CA ARG A 209 3.10 13.45 2.48
C ARG A 209 1.94 12.50 2.28
N LEU A 210 0.74 12.99 2.56
CA LEU A 210 -0.52 12.31 2.31
C LEU A 210 -1.47 13.24 1.58
N GLY A 211 -2.17 12.74 0.57
CA GLY A 211 -3.24 13.43 -0.14
C GLY A 211 -4.50 12.56 -0.20
N VAL A 212 -5.65 13.16 0.05
CA VAL A 212 -6.97 12.50 -0.06
C VAL A 212 -7.89 13.37 -0.89
N TRP A 213 -8.48 12.81 -1.95
CA TRP A 213 -9.44 13.52 -2.79
C TRP A 213 -10.50 12.60 -3.37
N HIS A 214 -11.53 13.19 -3.95
CA HIS A 214 -12.56 12.48 -4.69
C HIS A 214 -12.43 12.82 -6.18
N ASP A 215 -12.28 11.83 -7.05
CA ASP A 215 -12.09 12.03 -8.50
C ASP A 215 -13.42 12.23 -9.28
N GLY A 216 -14.53 12.22 -8.53
CA GLY A 216 -15.90 12.31 -9.04
C GLY A 216 -16.60 10.95 -9.10
N THR A 217 -15.85 9.87 -8.96
CA THR A 217 -16.29 8.48 -9.03
C THR A 217 -15.95 7.71 -7.76
N ASP A 218 -14.71 7.83 -7.27
CA ASP A 218 -14.13 7.11 -6.16
C ASP A 218 -13.30 8.08 -5.29
N VAL A 219 -12.94 7.63 -4.08
CA VAL A 219 -11.97 8.36 -3.24
C VAL A 219 -10.58 7.83 -3.54
N ILE A 220 -9.63 8.73 -3.76
CA ILE A 220 -8.22 8.42 -3.96
C ILE A 220 -7.43 8.88 -2.73
N VAL A 221 -6.52 8.02 -2.30
CA VAL A 221 -5.56 8.30 -1.24
C VAL A 221 -4.17 7.99 -1.80
N ALA A 222 -3.24 8.94 -1.70
CA ALA A 222 -1.86 8.73 -2.13
C ALA A 222 -0.90 9.35 -1.14
N GLY A 223 0.25 8.73 -0.94
CA GLY A 223 1.25 9.27 -0.04
C GLY A 223 2.60 8.59 -0.19
N GLY A 224 3.61 9.21 0.38
CA GLY A 224 4.97 8.68 0.38
C GLY A 224 5.78 9.24 1.54
N ALA A 225 6.90 8.59 1.81
CA ALA A 225 7.84 8.94 2.86
C ALA A 225 9.27 8.90 2.32
N TYR A 226 10.14 9.74 2.88
CA TYR A 226 11.52 9.90 2.47
C TYR A 226 12.35 10.51 3.62
N PRO A 227 13.66 10.23 3.70
CA PRO A 227 14.53 10.79 4.74
C PRO A 227 14.75 12.29 4.53
N THR A 228 15.01 13.02 5.60
CA THR A 228 15.29 14.47 5.58
C THR A 228 16.77 14.80 5.41
N GLU A 229 17.63 13.78 5.45
CA GLU A 229 19.08 13.85 5.32
C GLU A 229 19.53 12.70 4.40
N PRO A 230 20.66 12.85 3.67
CA PRO A 230 21.22 11.75 2.90
C PRO A 230 21.55 10.56 3.81
N LEU A 231 21.12 9.36 3.43
CA LEU A 231 21.34 8.14 4.23
C LEU A 231 22.83 7.78 4.33
N ILE A 232 23.64 8.21 3.37
CA ILE A 232 25.08 8.00 3.42
C ILE A 232 25.75 8.74 4.57
N GLU A 233 25.25 9.92 4.95
CA GLU A 233 25.75 10.70 6.09
C GLU A 233 25.42 9.98 7.40
N VAL A 234 24.22 9.39 7.49
CA VAL A 234 23.80 8.58 8.64
C VAL A 234 24.67 7.34 8.82
N VAL A 235 25.06 6.70 7.71
CA VAL A 235 25.99 5.57 7.75
C VAL A 235 27.40 6.03 8.15
N ASP A 236 27.87 7.17 7.63
CA ASP A 236 29.19 7.73 7.96
C ASP A 236 29.36 7.99 9.45
N ASP A 237 28.36 8.60 10.08
CA ASP A 237 28.36 8.89 11.52
C ASP A 237 28.49 7.63 12.40
N ALA A 238 28.06 6.47 11.88
CA ALA A 238 28.16 5.19 12.58
C ALA A 238 29.50 4.46 12.36
N LEU A 239 30.30 4.88 11.37
CA LEU A 239 31.57 4.26 11.04
C LEU A 239 32.70 4.79 11.94
N PRO A 240 33.67 3.93 12.32
CA PRO A 240 34.82 4.40 13.07
C PRO A 240 35.79 5.18 12.19
N ASP A 241 36.31 6.30 12.68
CA ASP A 241 37.45 6.97 12.06
C ASP A 241 38.62 5.99 11.81
N PRO A 242 39.29 6.01 10.63
CA PRO A 242 39.16 6.97 9.53
C PRO A 242 38.33 6.44 8.35
N ILE A 243 37.39 5.53 8.59
CA ILE A 243 36.61 4.87 7.54
C ILE A 243 35.55 5.85 7.04
N ASP A 244 35.51 6.04 5.73
CA ASP A 244 34.57 6.92 5.01
C ASP A 244 33.43 6.08 4.42
N ALA A 245 32.18 6.53 4.58
CA ALA A 245 31.00 5.80 4.12
C ALA A 245 30.94 5.66 2.61
N GLU A 246 31.27 6.70 1.83
CA GLU A 246 31.24 6.64 0.36
C GLU A 246 32.15 5.53 -0.17
N THR A 247 33.38 5.49 0.34
CA THR A 247 34.35 4.44 -0.01
C THR A 247 33.85 3.07 0.43
N SER A 248 33.34 2.96 1.66
CA SER A 248 32.88 1.68 2.22
C SER A 248 31.68 1.11 1.48
N VAL A 249 30.68 1.96 1.20
CA VAL A 249 29.50 1.61 0.42
C VAL A 249 29.90 1.19 -0.99
N THR A 250 30.80 1.93 -1.64
CA THR A 250 31.29 1.60 -2.99
C THR A 250 32.04 0.27 -3.03
N GLU A 251 32.78 -0.09 -1.98
CA GLU A 251 33.48 -1.39 -1.90
C GLU A 251 32.55 -2.57 -1.60
N LEU A 252 31.46 -2.34 -0.84
CA LEU A 252 30.50 -3.38 -0.44
C LEU A 252 29.43 -3.64 -1.51
N GLY A 253 28.87 -2.59 -2.08
CA GLY A 253 27.98 -2.62 -3.24
C GLY A 253 28.74 -2.14 -4.47
N ASP A 254 28.42 -0.93 -4.90
CA ASP A 254 29.04 -0.24 -6.02
C ASP A 254 28.82 1.28 -5.93
N ALA A 255 29.29 2.01 -6.94
CA ALA A 255 29.14 3.47 -6.99
C ALA A 255 27.67 3.90 -7.09
N GLU A 256 26.80 3.10 -7.72
CA GLU A 256 25.37 3.42 -7.83
C GLU A 256 24.69 3.30 -6.47
N SER A 257 25.12 2.35 -5.64
CA SER A 257 24.68 2.24 -4.24
C SER A 257 25.08 3.45 -3.40
N ALA A 258 26.31 3.95 -3.56
CA ALA A 258 26.76 5.15 -2.87
C ALA A 258 25.97 6.38 -3.33
N ASP A 259 25.77 6.55 -4.64
CA ASP A 259 24.96 7.62 -5.22
C ASP A 259 23.50 7.56 -4.72
N ALA A 260 22.92 6.36 -4.61
CA ALA A 260 21.56 6.17 -4.11
C ALA A 260 21.42 6.64 -2.65
N LEU A 261 22.34 6.24 -1.77
CA LEU A 261 22.33 6.67 -0.36
C LEU A 261 22.71 8.14 -0.18
N ALA A 262 23.47 8.71 -1.11
CA ALA A 262 23.84 10.12 -1.16
C ALA A 262 22.78 11.03 -1.79
N THR A 263 21.65 10.46 -2.26
CA THR A 263 20.59 11.24 -2.92
C THR A 263 20.10 12.36 -2.02
N ASP A 264 20.06 13.57 -2.55
CA ASP A 264 19.53 14.75 -1.86
C ASP A 264 18.05 14.50 -1.49
N PRO A 265 17.66 14.58 -0.21
CA PRO A 265 16.28 14.51 0.26
C PRO A 265 15.27 15.33 -0.55
N ALA A 266 15.68 16.48 -1.09
CA ALA A 266 14.83 17.34 -1.91
C ALA A 266 14.40 16.67 -3.23
N ALA A 267 15.19 15.75 -3.76
CA ALA A 267 14.83 14.97 -4.94
C ALA A 267 13.68 13.99 -4.62
N PHE A 268 13.76 13.31 -3.47
CA PHE A 268 12.67 12.44 -3.02
C PHE A 268 11.40 13.22 -2.70
N ASP A 269 11.51 14.40 -2.09
CA ASP A 269 10.37 15.32 -1.92
C ASP A 269 9.71 15.60 -3.27
N GLU A 270 10.49 16.04 -4.26
CA GLU A 270 9.98 16.36 -5.59
C GLU A 270 9.26 15.15 -6.21
N ASP A 271 9.89 13.98 -6.17
CA ASP A 271 9.33 12.74 -6.70
C ASP A 271 8.02 12.38 -6.02
N VAL A 272 8.00 12.25 -4.69
CA VAL A 272 6.79 11.91 -3.93
C VAL A 272 5.68 12.94 -4.19
N SER A 273 6.02 14.23 -4.25
CA SER A 273 5.08 15.31 -4.55
C SER A 273 4.49 15.17 -5.97
N GLN A 274 5.30 14.85 -6.98
CA GLN A 274 4.85 14.65 -8.36
C GLN A 274 4.03 13.36 -8.53
N LEU A 275 4.44 12.27 -7.88
CA LEU A 275 3.73 11.00 -7.90
C LEU A 275 2.34 11.16 -7.26
N LEU A 276 2.26 11.78 -6.09
CA LEU A 276 1.01 12.02 -5.36
C LEU A 276 -0.03 12.74 -6.23
N ILE A 277 0.34 13.83 -6.90
CA ILE A 277 -0.60 14.59 -7.74
C ILE A 277 -0.93 13.91 -9.07
N SER A 278 -0.27 12.81 -9.41
CA SER A 278 -0.43 12.08 -10.68
C SER A 278 -1.29 10.82 -10.57
N VAL A 279 -1.78 10.49 -9.36
CA VAL A 279 -2.63 9.33 -9.17
C VAL A 279 -4.03 9.60 -9.73
N THR A 280 -4.62 8.59 -10.36
CA THR A 280 -6.03 8.58 -10.75
C THR A 280 -6.71 7.34 -10.26
#